data_AF-A0A828XZQ8-F1
#
_entry.id   AF-A0A828XZQ8-F1
#
_cell.length_a   1.000
_cell.length_b   1.000
_cell.length_c   1.000
_cell.angle_alpha   90.00
_cell.angle_beta   90.00
_cell.angle_gamma   90.00
#
_symmetry.space_group_name_H-M   'P 1'
#
loop_
_entity.id
_entity.type
_entity.pdbx_description
1 polymer ?
#
loop_
_entity_poly.entity_id
_entity_poly.type
_entity_poly.pdbx_seq_one_letter_code
_entity_poly.pdbx_strand_id
1 'polypeptide(L)' 'MVINYFKIKPLDITESELDEYEKYIGIPLYNEDREAILKSTSFRKVLAILKILKLNAINHFFVDDLESNEEFLKR' A
#
# COMPACT_ATOMS: atom_id res chain seq x y z
N MET A 1 15.43 -15.10 4.32
CA MET A 1 14.21 -15.93 4.19
C MET A 1 13.92 -16.11 2.71
N VAL A 2 13.72 -17.33 2.23
CA VAL A 2 13.39 -17.58 0.81
C VAL A 2 11.88 -17.56 0.66
N ILE A 3 11.36 -16.64 -0.16
CA ILE A 3 9.93 -16.46 -0.39
C ILE A 3 9.58 -16.97 -1.78
N ASN A 4 8.63 -17.91 -1.85
CA ASN A 4 8.12 -18.39 -3.13
C ASN A 4 6.94 -17.53 -3.60
N TYR A 5 7.22 -16.58 -4.49
CA TYR A 5 6.23 -15.66 -5.06
C TYR A 5 5.01 -16.39 -5.67
N PHE A 6 5.22 -17.52 -6.35
CA PHE A 6 4.15 -18.25 -7.04
C PHE A 6 3.17 -18.89 -6.07
N LYS A 7 3.62 -19.26 -4.86
CA LYS A 7 2.80 -19.92 -3.84
C LYS A 7 2.09 -18.93 -2.90
N ILE A 8 2.36 -17.64 -3.02
CA ILE A 8 1.74 -16.64 -2.15
C ILE A 8 0.34 -16.32 -2.62
N LYS A 9 -0.59 -16.36 -1.67
CA LYS A 9 -1.94 -15.88 -1.86
C LYS A 9 -1.91 -14.34 -1.92
N PRO A 10 -2.62 -13.72 -2.86
CA PRO A 10 -2.80 -12.27 -2.87
C PRO A 10 -3.37 -11.81 -1.52
N LEU A 11 -2.94 -10.65 -1.05
CA LEU A 11 -3.56 -10.02 0.11
C LEU A 11 -5.03 -9.74 -0.20
N ASP A 12 -5.91 -10.15 0.70
CA ASP A 12 -7.33 -9.80 0.59
C ASP A 12 -7.47 -8.34 1.02
N ILE A 13 -7.99 -7.51 0.11
CA ILE A 13 -8.16 -6.08 0.32
C ILE A 13 -9.56 -5.75 -0.19
N THR A 14 -10.35 -5.14 0.67
CA THR A 14 -11.72 -4.71 0.38
C THR A 14 -11.77 -3.22 0.07
N GLU A 15 -12.87 -2.77 -0.56
CA GLU A 15 -13.10 -1.35 -0.81
C GLU A 15 -13.14 -0.52 0.48
N SER A 16 -13.74 -1.06 1.55
CA SER A 16 -13.81 -0.36 2.84
C SER A 16 -12.45 -0.18 3.51
N GLU A 17 -11.52 -1.13 3.32
CA GLU A 17 -10.15 -0.95 3.80
C GLU A 17 -9.42 0.15 3.01
N LEU A 18 -9.69 0.28 1.71
CA LEU A 18 -9.16 1.39 0.89
C LEU A 18 -9.72 2.74 1.35
N ASP A 19 -11.00 2.81 1.71
CA ASP A 19 -11.60 4.03 2.28
C ASP A 19 -10.88 4.46 3.57
N GLU A 20 -10.51 3.49 4.41
CA GLU A 20 -9.76 3.76 5.65
C GLU A 20 -8.34 4.24 5.35
N TYR A 21 -7.65 3.65 4.37
CA TYR A 21 -6.32 4.10 3.95
C TYR A 21 -6.33 5.51 3.35
N GLU A 22 -7.31 5.85 2.51
CA GLU A 22 -7.47 7.21 2.00
C GLU A 22 -7.66 8.22 3.12
N LYS A 23 -8.48 7.88 4.12
CA LYS A 23 -8.68 8.73 5.29
C LYS A 23 -7.40 8.90 6.10
N TYR A 24 -6.59 7.86 6.21
CA TYR A 24 -5.32 7.90 6.94
C TYR A 24 -4.24 8.72 6.21
N ILE A 25 -4.13 8.55 4.89
CA ILE A 25 -3.14 9.23 4.05
C ILE A 25 -3.55 10.69 3.76
N GLY A 26 -4.86 11.01 3.82
CA GLY A 26 -5.37 12.35 3.54
C GLY A 26 -5.39 12.71 2.05
N ILE A 27 -5.11 11.75 1.17
CA ILE A 27 -5.08 11.91 -0.28
C ILE A 27 -6.14 10.97 -0.88
N PRO A 28 -7.06 11.49 -1.71
CA PRO A 28 -8.05 10.64 -2.37
C PRO A 28 -7.37 9.75 -3.42
N LEU A 29 -7.78 8.49 -3.49
CA LEU A 29 -7.32 7.58 -4.53
C LEU A 29 -8.23 7.73 -5.75
N TYR A 30 -7.65 7.80 -6.95
CA TYR A 30 -8.45 7.80 -8.17
C TYR A 30 -9.14 6.43 -8.35
N ASN A 31 -10.29 6.43 -9.04
CA ASN A 31 -11.07 5.22 -9.23
C ASN A 31 -10.28 4.14 -10.00
N GLU A 32 -9.46 4.57 -10.97
CA GLU A 32 -8.60 3.70 -11.75
C GLU A 32 -7.54 3.02 -10.87
N ASP A 33 -6.98 3.76 -9.91
CA ASP A 33 -5.99 3.24 -8.97
C ASP A 33 -6.63 2.26 -7.98
N ARG A 34 -7.84 2.58 -7.48
CA ARG A 34 -8.64 1.65 -6.66
C ARG A 34 -8.88 0.34 -7.40
N GLU A 35 -9.34 0.43 -8.64
CA GLU A 35 -9.60 -0.74 -9.47
C GLU A 35 -8.31 -1.54 -9.72
N ALA A 36 -7.20 -0.87 -9.98
CA ALA A 36 -5.91 -1.53 -10.16
C ALA A 36 -5.48 -2.29 -8.90
N ILE A 37 -5.62 -1.72 -7.71
CA ILE A 37 -5.29 -2.38 -6.44
C ILE A 37 -6.21 -3.59 -6.20
N LEU A 38 -7.52 -3.42 -6.43
CA LEU A 38 -8.54 -4.43 -6.21
C LEU A 38 -8.64 -5.50 -7.28
N LYS A 39 -8.02 -5.33 -8.46
CA LYS A 39 -8.00 -6.34 -9.53
C LYS A 39 -6.63 -6.93 -9.78
N SER A 40 -5.55 -6.17 -9.59
CA SER A 40 -4.19 -6.65 -9.82
C SER A 40 -3.78 -7.68 -8.77
N THR A 41 -3.76 -8.94 -9.20
CA THR A 41 -3.37 -10.08 -8.36
C THR A 41 -1.89 -9.98 -7.97
N SER A 42 -1.04 -9.55 -8.91
CA SER A 42 0.40 -9.39 -8.67
C SER A 42 0.67 -8.32 -7.62
N PHE A 43 -0.02 -7.18 -7.69
CA PHE A 43 0.11 -6.11 -6.70
C PHE A 43 -0.24 -6.61 -5.29
N ARG A 44 -1.38 -7.27 -5.14
CA ARG A 44 -1.80 -7.85 -3.86
C ARG A 44 -0.87 -8.94 -3.35
N LYS A 45 -0.19 -9.70 -4.22
CA LYS A 45 0.87 -10.64 -3.80
C LYS A 45 2.10 -9.93 -3.26
N VAL A 46 2.52 -8.82 -3.88
CA VAL A 46 3.64 -8.01 -3.38
C VAL A 46 3.32 -7.46 -1.99
N LEU A 47 2.12 -6.94 -1.77
CA LEU A 47 1.69 -6.47 -0.45
C LEU A 47 1.71 -7.58 0.60
N ALA A 48 1.24 -8.79 0.25
CA ALA A 48 1.32 -9.95 1.15
C ALA A 48 2.77 -10.30 1.52
N ILE A 49 3.70 -10.21 0.57
CA ILE A 49 5.13 -10.45 0.80
C ILE A 49 5.72 -9.41 1.76
N LEU A 50 5.41 -8.13 1.55
CA LEU A 50 5.85 -7.04 2.43
C LEU A 50 5.36 -7.26 3.87
N LYS A 51 4.10 -7.68 4.04
CA LYS A 51 3.52 -8.03 5.34
C LYS A 51 4.22 -9.23 6.00
N ILE A 52 4.50 -10.29 5.24
CA ILE A 52 5.24 -11.48 5.72
C ILE A 52 6.65 -11.09 6.17
N LEU A 53 7.32 -10.25 5.39
CA LEU A 53 8.67 -9.78 5.69
C LEU A 53 8.73 -8.82 6.89
N LYS A 54 7.58 -8.37 7.41
CA LYS A 54 7.50 -7.35 8.48
C LYS A 54 8.47 -6.19 8.22
N LEU A 55 8.53 -5.74 6.97
CA LEU A 55 9.36 -4.60 6.56
C LEU A 55 8.74 -3.31 7.09
N ASN A 56 8.75 -3.14 8.42
CA ASN A 56 8.42 -1.89 9.10
C ASN A 56 9.33 -0.74 8.61
N ALA A 57 10.52 -1.06 8.07
CA ALA A 57 11.43 -0.09 7.47
C ALA A 57 10.85 0.58 6.20
N ILE A 58 10.00 -0.12 5.42
CA ILE A 58 9.35 0.48 4.26
C ILE A 58 8.21 1.40 4.70
N ASN A 59 7.48 1.04 5.76
CA ASN A 59 6.51 1.96 6.38
C ASN A 59 7.20 3.25 6.87
N HIS A 60 8.38 3.16 7.49
CA HIS A 60 9.14 4.34 7.88
C HIS A 60 9.58 5.17 6.66
N PHE A 61 10.12 4.52 5.61
CA PHE A 61 10.60 5.22 4.42
C PHE A 61 9.46 5.95 3.66
N PHE A 62 8.27 5.34 3.55
CA PHE A 62 7.11 6.00 2.94
C PHE A 62 6.48 7.08 3.82
N VAL A 63 6.51 6.93 5.16
CA VAL A 63 6.04 7.96 6.10
C VAL A 63 6.95 9.19 6.04
N ASP A 64 8.28 8.99 6.02
CA ASP A 64 9.25 10.09 5.93
C ASP A 64 9.15 10.83 4.57
N ASP A 65 8.91 10.11 3.45
CA ASP A 65 8.66 10.72 2.12
C ASP A 65 7.30 11.45 2.03
N LEU A 66 6.28 11.01 2.78
CA LEU A 66 4.99 11.69 2.86
C LEU A 66 5.06 12.95 3.74
N GLU A 67 5.77 12.91 4.87
CA GLU A 67 6.03 14.09 5.72
C GLU A 67 6.80 15.18 4.94
N SER A 68 7.77 14.80 4.11
CA SER A 68 8.49 15.73 3.22
C SER A 68 7.55 16.51 2.28
N ASN A 69 6.43 15.90 1.85
CA ASN A 69 5.49 16.55 0.92
C ASN A 69 4.46 17.46 1.62
N GLU A 70 4.16 17.26 2.90
CA GLU A 70 3.34 18.20 3.67
C GLU A 70 4.03 19.56 3.87
N GLU A 71 5.37 19.58 3.98
CA GLU A 71 6.13 20.82 4.13
C GLU A 71 6.15 21.66 2.83
N PHE A 72 5.99 21.02 1.67
CA PHE A 72 5.89 21.69 0.36
C PHE A 72 4.50 22.31 0.07
N LEU A 73 3.44 21.89 0.76
CA LEU A 73 2.07 22.38 0.57
C LEU A 73 1.71 23.59 1.46
N LYS A 74 2.64 24.07 2.30
CA LYS A 74 2.47 25.23 3.21
C LYS A 74 3.14 26.53 2.74
N ARG A 75 3.50 26.69 1.46
CA ARG A 75 4.04 27.95 0.93
C ARG A 75 3.13 28.64 -0.07
#